data_AF-A0A2M7E5J5-F1
#
_entry.id   AF-A0A2M7E5J5-F1
#
_cell.length_a   1.000
_cell.length_b   1.000
_cell.length_c   1.000
_cell.angle_alpha   90.00
_cell.angle_beta   90.00
_cell.angle_gamma   90.00
#
_symmetry.space_group_name_H-M   'P 1'
#
loop_
_entity.id
_entity.type
_entity.pdbx_description
1 polymer ?
#
loop_
_entity_poly.entity_id
_entity_poly.type
_entity_poly.pdbx_seq_one_letter_code
_entity_poly.pdbx_strand_id
1 'polypeptide(L)'
;MRIHRIYAVILRFMYLFRRSYDRISDAFYWPTIDLMLWGLTSVYFRSYMPDASKVILIIMSGILFWIIIWRGQYEITVNLLEDLWNENLINMFVSPLKFGEWIVAFLFIGVIKAFMSFSFALLMAYLLYKVNILFFGWNFIPIIALLIMTGWAVGFFVAGLILRFGTKVQTFA
;
A
#
# COMPACT_ATOMS: atom_id res chain seq x y z
N MET A 1 -15.16 16.71 14.04
CA MET A 1 -14.73 16.53 12.64
C MET A 1 -15.98 16.58 11.77
N ARG A 2 -15.97 17.28 10.64
CA ARG A 2 -17.13 17.32 9.73
C ARG A 2 -16.90 16.35 8.56
N ILE A 3 -17.73 15.31 8.47
CA ILE A 3 -17.61 14.22 7.49
C ILE A 3 -17.55 14.73 6.04
N HIS A 4 -18.32 15.77 5.72
CA HIS A 4 -18.33 16.40 4.40
C HIS A 4 -16.95 16.91 3.94
N ARG A 5 -16.10 17.37 4.88
CA ARG A 5 -14.75 17.87 4.55
C ARG A 5 -13.80 16.73 4.23
N ILE A 6 -13.87 15.65 5.01
CA ILE A 6 -13.10 14.41 4.77
C ILE A 6 -13.50 13.85 3.40
N TYR A 7 -14.80 13.79 3.11
CA TYR A 7 -15.30 13.31 1.83
C TYR A 7 -14.80 14.14 0.64
N ALA A 8 -14.78 15.47 0.75
CA ALA A 8 -14.25 16.34 -0.30
C ALA A 8 -12.76 16.08 -0.59
N VAL A 9 -11.96 15.85 0.46
CA VAL A 9 -10.55 15.47 0.31
C VAL A 9 -10.42 14.08 -0.36
N ILE A 10 -11.25 13.11 0.05
CA ILE A 10 -11.28 11.78 -0.57
C ILE A 10 -11.59 11.88 -2.07
N LEU A 11 -12.60 12.68 -2.44
CA LEU A 11 -12.97 12.91 -3.85
C LEU A 11 -11.82 13.51 -4.66
N ARG A 12 -11.12 14.52 -4.11
CA ARG A 12 -9.93 15.11 -4.75
C ARG A 12 -8.89 14.04 -5.08
N PHE A 13 -8.57 13.17 -4.13
CA PHE A 13 -7.59 12.11 -4.35
C PHE A 13 -8.10 11.03 -5.31
N MET A 14 -9.38 10.68 -5.29
CA MET A 14 -9.96 9.75 -6.26
C MET A 14 -9.88 10.30 -7.69
N TYR A 15 -10.13 11.60 -7.89
CA TYR A 15 -9.98 12.23 -9.21
C TYR A 15 -8.53 12.28 -9.68
N LEU A 16 -7.59 12.57 -8.77
CA LEU A 16 -6.15 12.52 -9.08
C LEU A 16 -5.70 11.11 -9.45
N PHE A 17 -6.15 10.10 -8.69
CA PHE A 17 -5.82 8.71 -8.95
C PHE A 17 -6.33 8.24 -10.32
N ARG A 18 -7.56 8.58 -10.70
CA ARG A 18 -8.15 8.16 -11.97
C ARG A 18 -7.44 8.75 -13.20
N ARG A 19 -6.77 9.89 -13.04
CA ARG A 19 -6.11 10.60 -14.15
C ARG A 19 -4.62 10.27 -14.28
N SER A 20 -4.02 9.64 -13.28
CA SER A 20 -2.62 9.22 -13.30
C SER A 20 -2.51 7.74 -13.69
N TYR A 21 -2.30 7.49 -14.99
CA TYR A 21 -2.07 6.15 -15.52
C TYR A 21 -0.86 5.46 -14.87
N ASP A 22 0.13 6.25 -14.46
CA ASP A 22 1.32 5.78 -13.77
C ASP A 22 0.96 5.06 -12.47
N ARG A 23 0.07 5.65 -11.66
CA ARG A 23 -0.38 5.07 -10.39
C ARG A 23 -1.21 3.80 -10.54
N ILE A 24 -2.05 3.76 -11.58
CA ILE A 24 -2.84 2.57 -11.87
C ILE A 24 -1.90 1.44 -12.31
N SER A 25 -0.96 1.74 -13.21
CA SER A 25 0.05 0.76 -13.63
C SER A 25 0.85 0.27 -12.43
N ASP A 26 1.39 1.17 -11.60
CA ASP A 26 2.17 0.82 -10.42
C ASP A 26 1.40 -0.08 -9.44
N ALA A 27 0.10 0.17 -9.24
CA ALA A 27 -0.76 -0.60 -8.35
C ALA A 27 -0.86 -2.08 -8.73
N PHE A 28 -0.89 -2.40 -10.03
CA PHE A 28 -1.12 -3.76 -10.55
C PHE A 28 0.15 -4.43 -11.11
N TYR A 29 1.02 -3.64 -11.74
CA TYR A 29 2.23 -4.12 -12.38
C TYR A 29 3.20 -4.71 -11.37
N TRP A 30 3.54 -3.97 -10.31
CA TRP A 30 4.49 -4.45 -9.30
C TRP A 30 4.07 -5.73 -8.59
N PRO A 31 2.83 -5.85 -8.06
CA PRO A 31 2.40 -7.11 -7.45
C PRO A 31 2.45 -8.29 -8.42
N THR A 32 2.18 -8.05 -9.70
CA THR A 32 2.26 -9.12 -10.72
C THR A 32 3.70 -9.58 -10.90
N ILE A 33 4.64 -8.64 -11.07
CA ILE A 33 6.06 -8.94 -11.24
C ILE A 33 6.63 -9.61 -9.99
N ASP A 34 6.32 -9.10 -8.79
CA ASP A 34 6.78 -9.68 -7.53
C ASP A 34 6.29 -11.13 -7.37
N LEU A 35 5.00 -11.39 -7.61
CA LEU A 35 4.44 -12.74 -7.52
C LEU A 35 5.00 -13.67 -8.61
N MET A 36 5.27 -13.16 -9.81
CA MET A 36 5.91 -13.95 -10.86
C MET A 36 7.34 -14.30 -10.47
N LEU A 37 8.16 -13.32 -10.10
CA LEU A 37 9.58 -13.51 -9.81
C LEU A 37 9.75 -14.46 -8.63
N TRP A 38 9.15 -14.14 -7.50
CA TRP A 38 9.29 -14.94 -6.30
C TRP A 38 8.54 -16.26 -6.34
N GLY A 39 7.41 -16.29 -7.04
CA GLY A 39 6.69 -17.55 -7.25
C GLY A 39 7.50 -18.51 -8.12
N LEU A 40 8.15 -18.05 -9.19
CA LEU A 40 9.08 -18.84 -10.00
C LEU A 40 10.27 -19.31 -9.16
N THR A 41 10.86 -18.42 -8.36
CA THR A 41 11.91 -18.77 -7.40
C THR A 41 11.47 -19.88 -6.46
N SER A 42 10.24 -19.80 -5.94
CA SER A 42 9.71 -20.82 -5.03
C SER A 42 9.51 -22.19 -5.71
N VAL A 43 9.10 -22.20 -6.99
CA VAL A 43 8.99 -23.42 -7.80
C VAL A 43 10.38 -24.00 -8.07
N TYR A 44 11.37 -23.16 -8.37
CA TYR A 44 12.75 -23.58 -8.54
C TYR A 44 13.29 -24.28 -7.29
N PHE A 45 13.11 -23.69 -6.10
CA PHE A 45 13.54 -24.32 -4.84
C PHE A 45 12.88 -25.67 -4.56
N ARG A 46 11.61 -25.84 -4.92
CA ARG A 46 10.90 -27.11 -4.77
C ARG A 46 11.56 -28.25 -5.55
N SER A 47 12.16 -27.97 -6.70
CA SER A 47 12.87 -28.96 -7.51
C SER A 47 14.14 -29.50 -6.84
N TYR A 48 14.78 -28.70 -5.97
CA TYR A 48 16.01 -29.09 -5.26
C TYR A 48 15.76 -29.64 -3.85
N MET A 49 14.59 -29.37 -3.27
CA MET A 49 14.19 -29.84 -1.93
C MET A 49 12.79 -30.48 -1.97
N PRO A 50 12.67 -31.75 -2.38
CA PRO A 50 11.38 -32.43 -2.53
C PRO A 50 10.56 -32.51 -1.23
N ASP A 51 11.24 -32.63 -0.08
CA ASP A 51 10.61 -32.68 1.25
C ASP A 51 10.04 -31.32 1.70
N ALA A 52 10.46 -30.23 1.05
CA ALA A 52 10.08 -28.88 1.41
C ALA A 52 8.76 -28.47 0.72
N SER A 53 7.73 -29.28 0.88
CA SER A 53 6.39 -29.11 0.27
C SER A 53 5.72 -27.76 0.57
N LYS A 54 6.15 -27.06 1.62
CA LYS A 54 5.57 -25.78 2.08
C LYS A 54 6.33 -24.52 1.62
N VAL A 55 7.44 -24.65 0.89
CA VAL A 55 8.29 -23.49 0.50
C VAL A 55 7.52 -22.45 -0.30
N ILE A 56 6.72 -22.91 -1.26
CA ILE A 56 5.88 -22.03 -2.09
C ILE A 56 4.90 -21.25 -1.22
N LEU A 57 4.22 -21.92 -0.29
CA LEU A 57 3.26 -21.27 0.59
C LEU A 57 3.94 -20.22 1.49
N ILE A 58 5.10 -20.56 2.07
CA ILE A 58 5.84 -19.65 2.95
C ILE A 58 6.28 -18.39 2.20
N ILE A 59 6.95 -18.55 1.06
CA ILE A 59 7.45 -17.42 0.27
C ILE A 59 6.29 -16.53 -0.23
N MET A 60 5.27 -17.15 -0.84
CA MET A 60 4.14 -16.42 -1.39
C MET A 60 3.33 -15.69 -0.30
N SER A 61 3.15 -16.31 0.86
CA SER A 61 2.48 -15.65 1.99
C SER A 61 3.27 -14.46 2.52
N GLY A 62 4.60 -14.59 2.63
CA GLY A 62 5.47 -13.49 3.05
C GLY A 62 5.36 -12.28 2.13
N ILE A 63 5.35 -12.49 0.82
CA ILE A 63 5.24 -11.41 -0.17
C ILE A 63 3.84 -10.78 -0.15
N LEU A 64 2.79 -11.59 -0.03
CA LEU A 64 1.44 -11.07 0.06
C LEU A 64 1.24 -10.19 1.30
N PHE A 65 1.83 -10.56 2.44
CA PHE A 65 1.83 -9.72 3.63
C PHE A 65 2.71 -8.48 3.48
N TRP A 66 3.88 -8.61 2.83
CA TRP A 66 4.78 -7.49 2.56
C TRP A 66 4.12 -6.40 1.73
N ILE A 67 3.35 -6.77 0.69
CA ILE A 67 2.61 -5.82 -0.15
C ILE A 67 1.69 -4.93 0.68
N ILE A 68 1.07 -5.43 1.75
CA ILE A 68 0.19 -4.63 2.61
C ILE A 68 0.98 -3.54 3.34
N ILE A 69 2.11 -3.89 3.95
CA ILE A 69 2.96 -2.93 4.68
C ILE A 69 3.45 -1.87 3.70
N TRP A 70 4.01 -2.31 2.57
CA TRP A 70 4.60 -1.42 1.57
C TRP A 70 3.56 -0.45 0.99
N ARG A 71 2.37 -0.95 0.64
CA ARG A 71 1.27 -0.08 0.16
C ARG A 71 0.80 0.90 1.23
N GLY A 72 0.77 0.51 2.51
CA GLY A 72 0.43 1.41 3.61
C GLY A 72 1.42 2.57 3.77
N GLN A 73 2.72 2.31 3.66
CA GLN A 73 3.77 3.32 3.76
C GLN A 73 3.82 4.22 2.50
N TYR A 74 3.78 3.61 1.32
CA TYR A 74 3.86 4.30 0.03
C TYR A 74 2.75 5.33 -0.14
N GLU A 75 1.49 4.96 0.17
CA GLU A 75 0.36 5.87 0.01
C GLU A 75 0.46 7.13 0.86
N ILE A 76 0.91 7.03 2.12
CA ILE A 76 1.08 8.23 2.95
C ILE A 76 2.17 9.13 2.38
N THR A 77 3.29 8.54 1.99
CA THR A 77 4.48 9.31 1.64
C THR A 77 4.32 9.98 0.27
N VAL A 78 3.78 9.27 -0.71
CA VAL A 78 3.59 9.80 -2.06
C VAL A 78 2.48 10.86 -2.11
N ASN A 79 1.38 10.68 -1.36
CA ASN A 79 0.35 11.71 -1.33
C ASN A 79 0.84 13.01 -0.66
N LEU A 80 1.68 12.91 0.37
CA LEU A 80 2.36 14.08 0.95
C LEU A 80 3.29 14.74 -0.07
N LEU A 81 4.07 13.94 -0.81
CA LEU A 81 4.97 14.46 -1.83
C LEU A 81 4.22 15.17 -2.96
N GLU A 82 3.06 14.67 -3.36
CA GLU A 82 2.23 15.40 -4.32
C GLU A 82 1.77 16.76 -3.79
N ASP A 83 1.34 16.83 -2.53
CA ASP A 83 0.93 18.11 -1.95
C ASP A 83 2.13 19.07 -1.77
N LEU A 84 3.35 18.54 -1.58
CA LEU A 84 4.59 19.31 -1.57
C LEU A 84 4.98 19.79 -2.98
N TRP A 85 4.98 18.92 -3.98
CA TRP A 85 5.34 19.24 -5.37
C TRP A 85 4.37 20.23 -6.01
N ASN A 86 3.09 20.19 -5.64
CA ASN A 86 2.08 21.12 -6.15
C ASN A 86 1.98 22.42 -5.32
N GLU A 87 2.87 22.64 -4.35
CA GLU A 87 2.84 23.76 -3.40
C GLU A 87 1.47 23.94 -2.68
N ASN A 88 0.67 22.87 -2.64
CA ASN A 88 -0.73 22.95 -2.23
C ASN A 88 -0.91 22.88 -0.71
N LEU A 89 0.16 22.59 0.03
CA LEU A 89 0.18 22.63 1.49
C LEU A 89 -0.27 23.99 2.03
N ILE A 90 0.12 25.09 1.39
CA ILE A 90 -0.26 26.44 1.83
C ILE A 90 -1.78 26.62 1.74
N ASN A 91 -2.37 26.26 0.59
CA ASN A 91 -3.82 26.32 0.39
C ASN A 91 -4.57 25.44 1.39
N MET A 92 -4.02 24.28 1.75
CA MET A 92 -4.59 23.40 2.75
C MET A 92 -4.61 24.06 4.13
N PHE A 93 -3.52 24.70 4.54
CA PHE A 93 -3.43 25.37 5.85
C PHE A 93 -4.25 26.67 5.94
N VAL A 94 -4.50 27.35 4.81
CA VAL A 94 -5.38 28.52 4.75
C VAL A 94 -6.87 28.13 4.74
N SER A 95 -7.19 26.94 4.23
CA SER A 95 -8.56 26.42 4.24
C SER A 95 -9.03 26.07 5.66
N PRO A 96 -10.34 26.03 5.95
CA PRO A 96 -10.86 25.66 7.26
C PRO A 96 -10.72 24.16 7.58
N LEU A 97 -9.93 23.40 6.82
CA LEU A 97 -9.64 21.98 7.06
C LEU A 97 -8.71 21.82 8.25
N LYS A 98 -9.08 20.94 9.19
CA LYS A 98 -8.16 20.55 10.26
C LYS A 98 -7.16 19.53 9.73
N PHE A 99 -5.90 19.63 10.18
CA PHE A 99 -4.85 18.66 9.84
C PHE A 99 -5.26 17.20 10.11
N GLY A 100 -5.98 16.95 11.21
CA GLY A 100 -6.52 15.63 11.52
C GLY A 100 -7.59 15.14 10.54
N GLU A 101 -8.39 16.03 9.93
CA GLU A 101 -9.38 15.63 8.90
C GLU A 101 -8.69 15.20 7.61
N TRP A 102 -7.56 15.84 7.27
CA TRP A 102 -6.73 15.48 6.13
C TRP A 102 -6.01 14.14 6.33
N ILE A 103 -5.41 13.92 7.51
CA ILE A 103 -4.81 12.62 7.85
C ILE A 103 -5.84 11.50 7.76
N VAL A 104 -7.04 11.68 8.32
CA VAL A 104 -8.09 10.65 8.29
C VAL A 104 -8.50 10.33 6.86
N ALA A 105 -8.59 11.33 5.98
CA ALA A 105 -8.87 11.11 4.56
C ALA A 105 -7.78 10.24 3.90
N PHE A 106 -6.51 10.52 4.18
CA PHE A 106 -5.39 9.72 3.67
C PHE A 106 -5.40 8.28 4.14
N LEU A 107 -5.61 8.07 5.44
CA LEU A 107 -5.70 6.73 6.00
C LEU A 107 -6.81 5.95 5.29
N PHE A 108 -7.97 6.57 5.09
CA PHE A 108 -9.11 5.93 4.43
C PHE A 108 -8.82 5.54 2.98
N ILE A 109 -8.19 6.44 2.20
CA ILE A 109 -7.77 6.15 0.83
C ILE A 109 -6.72 5.03 0.80
N GLY A 110 -5.75 5.08 1.72
CA GLY A 110 -4.73 4.06 1.88
C GLY A 110 -5.33 2.68 2.12
N VAL A 111 -6.34 2.57 3.00
CA VAL A 111 -7.08 1.31 3.21
C VAL A 111 -7.73 0.83 1.92
N ILE A 112 -8.47 1.69 1.21
CA ILE A 112 -9.19 1.31 -0.01
C ILE A 112 -8.22 0.76 -1.07
N LYS A 113 -7.13 1.48 -1.33
CA LYS A 113 -6.14 1.07 -2.32
C LYS A 113 -5.36 -0.16 -1.89
N ALA A 114 -4.96 -0.25 -0.63
CA ALA A 114 -4.30 -1.44 -0.09
C ALA A 114 -5.21 -2.67 -0.27
N PHE A 115 -6.51 -2.54 0.02
CA PHE A 115 -7.47 -3.62 -0.16
C PHE A 115 -7.65 -4.03 -1.63
N MET A 116 -7.70 -3.06 -2.55
CA MET A 116 -7.75 -3.35 -3.99
C MET A 116 -6.49 -4.09 -4.47
N SER A 117 -5.31 -3.56 -4.19
CA SER A 117 -4.03 -4.16 -4.61
C SER A 117 -3.82 -5.53 -3.98
N PHE A 118 -4.20 -5.69 -2.71
CA PHE A 118 -4.08 -6.95 -2.00
C PHE A 118 -5.06 -8.01 -2.53
N SER A 119 -6.31 -7.64 -2.82
CA SER A 119 -7.29 -8.56 -3.43
C SER A 119 -6.83 -9.04 -4.80
N PHE A 120 -6.23 -8.15 -5.59
CA PHE A 120 -5.63 -8.49 -6.87
C PHE A 120 -4.44 -9.44 -6.72
N ALA A 121 -3.54 -9.17 -5.77
CA ALA A 121 -2.39 -10.03 -5.50
C ALA A 121 -2.81 -11.43 -5.03
N LEU A 122 -3.84 -11.54 -4.19
CA LEU A 122 -4.44 -12.82 -3.80
C LEU A 122 -4.97 -13.60 -5.01
N LEU A 123 -5.69 -12.93 -5.91
CA LEU A 123 -6.21 -13.56 -7.12
C LEU A 123 -5.08 -14.07 -8.02
N MET A 124 -4.01 -13.29 -8.20
CA MET A 124 -2.84 -13.70 -8.97
C MET A 124 -2.10 -14.88 -8.34
N ALA A 125 -1.88 -14.86 -7.03
CA ALA A 125 -1.24 -15.97 -6.32
C ALA A 125 -2.04 -17.28 -6.43
N TYR A 126 -3.37 -17.18 -6.39
CA TYR A 126 -4.26 -18.31 -6.60
C TYR A 126 -4.20 -18.83 -8.05
N LEU A 127 -4.28 -17.95 -9.06
CA LEU A 127 -4.25 -18.36 -10.47
C LEU A 127 -2.92 -19.00 -10.88
N LEU A 128 -1.80 -18.43 -10.46
CA LEU A 128 -0.47 -18.85 -10.90
C LEU A 128 0.05 -20.07 -10.12
N TYR A 129 -0.17 -20.12 -8.80
CA TYR A 129 0.48 -21.09 -7.91
C TYR A 129 -0.50 -21.92 -7.07
N LYS A 130 -1.81 -21.71 -7.23
CA LYS A 130 -2.88 -22.34 -6.42
C LYS A 130 -2.68 -22.19 -4.92
N VAL A 131 -1.99 -21.13 -4.49
CA VAL A 131 -1.79 -20.84 -3.06
C VAL A 131 -3.08 -20.24 -2.51
N ASN A 132 -3.61 -20.86 -1.46
CA ASN A 132 -4.78 -20.36 -0.76
C ASN A 132 -4.38 -19.90 0.66
N ILE A 133 -4.41 -18.59 0.89
CA ILE A 133 -4.13 -17.98 2.19
C ILE A 133 -5.43 -17.73 2.97
N LEU A 134 -6.59 -17.91 2.34
CA LEU A 134 -7.89 -17.72 2.98
C LEU A 134 -8.19 -18.78 4.06
N PHE A 135 -7.35 -19.82 4.18
CA PHE A 135 -7.41 -20.79 5.28
C PHE A 135 -7.26 -20.13 6.67
N PHE A 136 -6.57 -18.98 6.76
CA PHE A 136 -6.44 -18.22 8.01
C PHE A 136 -7.77 -17.66 8.54
N GLY A 137 -8.82 -17.64 7.71
CA GLY A 137 -10.19 -17.30 8.11
C GLY A 137 -10.29 -15.94 8.81
N TRP A 138 -10.93 -15.91 9.98
CA TRP A 138 -11.18 -14.68 10.73
C TRP A 138 -9.90 -14.04 11.32
N ASN A 139 -8.87 -14.84 11.60
CA ASN A 139 -7.59 -14.35 12.15
C ASN A 139 -6.83 -13.48 11.15
N PHE A 140 -7.23 -13.49 9.88
CA PHE A 140 -6.64 -12.69 8.83
C PHE A 140 -6.89 -11.19 9.00
N ILE A 141 -8.07 -10.83 9.51
CA ILE A 141 -8.49 -9.43 9.70
C ILE A 141 -7.57 -8.69 10.68
N PRO A 142 -7.32 -9.17 11.92
CA PRO A 142 -6.43 -8.47 12.84
C PRO A 142 -4.99 -8.42 12.34
N ILE A 143 -4.51 -9.44 11.62
CA ILE A 143 -3.16 -9.45 11.03
C ILE A 143 -3.03 -8.33 9.98
N ILE A 144 -3.97 -8.24 9.03
CA ILE A 144 -3.97 -7.17 8.04
C ILE A 144 -4.04 -5.80 8.71
N ALA A 145 -4.91 -5.64 9.71
CA ALA A 145 -5.05 -4.38 10.43
C ALA A 145 -3.73 -3.93 11.07
N LEU A 146 -3.02 -4.86 11.74
CA LEU A 146 -1.71 -4.59 12.32
C LEU A 146 -0.66 -4.24 11.24
N LEU A 147 -0.62 -4.99 10.13
CA LEU A 147 0.31 -4.71 9.03
C LEU A 147 0.09 -3.32 8.41
N ILE A 148 -1.17 -2.93 8.22
CA ILE A 148 -1.53 -1.59 7.75
C ILE A 148 -1.09 -0.54 8.75
N MET A 149 -1.35 -0.74 10.05
CA MET A 149 -0.91 0.19 11.10
C MET A 149 0.61 0.32 11.15
N THR A 150 1.35 -0.77 10.94
CA THR A 150 2.82 -0.75 10.82
C THR A 150 3.26 0.04 9.60
N GLY A 151 2.64 -0.19 8.43
CA GLY A 151 2.89 0.58 7.22
C GLY A 151 2.63 2.07 7.44
N TRP A 152 1.56 2.42 8.15
CA TRP A 152 1.25 3.80 8.50
C TRP A 152 2.27 4.44 9.42
N ALA A 153 2.71 3.74 10.46
CA ALA A 153 3.73 4.24 11.38
C ALA A 153 5.02 4.59 10.63
N VAL A 154 5.46 3.70 9.73
CA VAL A 154 6.64 3.94 8.88
C VAL A 154 6.38 5.09 7.89
N GLY A 155 5.21 5.11 7.25
CA GLY A 155 4.83 6.19 6.33
C GLY A 155 4.84 7.58 6.99
N PHE A 156 4.30 7.71 8.19
CA PHE A 156 4.36 8.97 8.95
C PHE A 156 5.78 9.33 9.39
N PHE A 157 6.59 8.33 9.75
CA PHE A 157 7.99 8.56 10.09
C PHE A 157 8.77 9.13 8.89
N VAL A 158 8.63 8.52 7.72
CA VAL A 158 9.27 8.99 6.47
C VAL A 158 8.71 10.35 6.05
N ALA A 159 7.39 10.54 6.12
CA ALA A 159 6.74 11.83 5.87
C ALA A 159 7.32 12.96 6.73
N GLY A 160 7.56 12.69 8.02
CA GLY A 160 8.19 13.64 8.93
C GLY A 160 9.63 13.99 8.53
N LEU A 161 10.41 13.00 8.06
CA LEU A 161 11.75 13.24 7.52
C LEU A 161 11.71 14.10 6.26
N ILE A 162 10.79 13.82 5.34
CA ILE A 162 10.63 14.60 4.10
C ILE A 162 10.24 16.04 4.41
N LEU A 163 9.31 16.28 5.34
CA LEU A 163 8.96 17.65 5.75
C LEU A 163 10.13 18.39 6.39
N ARG A 164 11.01 17.69 7.11
CA ARG A 164 12.17 18.29 7.78
C ARG A 164 13.32 18.61 6.83
N PHE A 165 13.64 17.70 5.91
CA PHE A 165 14.81 17.81 5.03
C PHE A 165 14.46 18.23 3.59
N GLY A 166 13.17 18.38 3.30
CA GLY A 166 12.65 18.81 2.01
C GLY A 166 12.81 17.73 0.92
N THR A 167 12.85 18.19 -0.33
CA THR A 167 12.87 17.33 -1.52
C THR A 167 14.15 16.50 -1.67
N LYS A 168 15.21 16.81 -0.90
CA LYS A 168 16.48 16.08 -0.91
C LYS A 168 16.37 14.62 -0.44
N VAL A 169 15.30 14.28 0.28
CA VAL A 169 15.09 12.98 0.95
C VAL A 169 13.93 12.23 0.28
N GLN A 170 13.55 12.61 -0.94
CA GLN A 170 12.43 12.02 -1.68
C GLN A 170 12.58 10.53 -1.98
N THR A 171 13.81 10.03 -2.10
CA THR A 171 14.10 8.62 -2.39
C THR A 171 13.59 7.65 -1.31
N PHE A 172 13.29 8.14 -0.10
CA PHE A 172 12.74 7.30 0.97
C PHE A 172 11.23 7.06 0.86
N ALA A 173 10.55 7.78 -0.02
CA ALA A 173 9.11 7.65 -0.26
C ALA A 173 8.78 6.45 -1.13
#